data_AF-A0A940VKY6-F1
#
_entry.id   AF-A0A940VKY6-F1
#
_cell.length_a   1.000
_cell.length_b   1.000
_cell.length_c   1.000
_cell.angle_alpha   90.00
_cell.angle_beta   90.00
_cell.angle_gamma   90.00
#
_symmetry.space_group_name_H-M   'P 1'
#
loop_
_entity.id
_entity.type
_entity.pdbx_description
1 polymer ?
#
loop_
_entity_poly.entity_id
_entity_poly.type
_entity_poly.pdbx_seq_one_letter_code
_entity_poly.pdbx_strand_id
1 'polypeptide(L)'
;MPTAFQDCYPDKFSHCYGCGRSNPHGHHVKSYWDGQETIARFTVRPEFSGGVPEHVYGGMVASLLDCHGTASAAAFAYRAAGREMGDDGEFMRFVTASLQVDFLRPTPIGVELV
;
A
#
# COMPACT_ATOMS: atom_id res chain seq x y z
N MET A 1 16.48 1.51 6.89
CA MET A 1 15.54 1.43 5.76
C MET A 1 14.98 2.83 5.54
N PRO A 2 14.66 3.24 4.29
CA PRO A 2 13.98 4.51 4.04
C PRO A 2 12.63 4.56 4.78
N THR A 3 12.15 5.76 5.10
CA THR A 3 10.80 5.97 5.69
C THR A 3 9.73 5.66 4.65
N ALA A 4 8.72 4.87 5.01
CA ALA A 4 7.61 4.58 4.11
C ALA A 4 6.65 5.77 4.02
N PHE A 5 6.00 5.95 2.88
CA PHE A 5 5.01 7.03 2.67
C PHE A 5 3.94 7.06 3.77
N GLN A 6 3.47 5.89 4.17
CA GLN A 6 2.40 5.74 5.17
C GLN A 6 2.87 6.03 6.61
N ASP A 7 4.18 6.01 6.86
CA ASP A 7 4.75 6.40 8.15
C ASP A 7 4.78 7.93 8.33
N CYS A 8 4.78 8.69 7.23
CA CYS A 8 4.66 10.15 7.27
C CYS A 8 3.22 10.65 7.50
N TYR A 9 2.22 9.76 7.53
CA TYR A 9 0.82 10.18 7.69
C TYR A 9 0.56 10.70 9.12
N PRO A 10 -0.20 11.78 9.32
CA PRO A 10 -0.65 12.17 10.65
C PRO A 10 -1.45 11.06 11.34
N ASP A 11 -1.41 11.02 12.68
CA ASP A 11 -2.04 9.94 13.47
C ASP A 11 -3.53 9.75 13.15
N LYS A 12 -4.28 10.84 12.95
CA LYS A 12 -5.70 10.76 12.55
C LYS A 12 -5.95 9.96 11.26
N PHE A 13 -4.93 9.78 10.41
CA PHE A 13 -5.01 9.10 9.13
C PHE A 13 -4.26 7.77 9.08
N SER A 14 -3.65 7.32 10.18
CA SER A 14 -2.82 6.11 10.22
C SER A 14 -3.57 4.83 10.64
N HIS A 15 -4.91 4.80 10.51
CA HIS A 15 -5.76 3.68 10.97
C HIS A 15 -6.30 2.77 9.85
N CYS A 16 -5.91 2.98 8.59
CA CYS A 16 -6.34 2.15 7.45
C CYS A 16 -6.03 0.66 7.70
N TYR A 17 -6.98 -0.22 7.37
CA TYR A 17 -6.79 -1.67 7.48
C TYR A 17 -5.65 -2.18 6.60
N GLY A 18 -5.44 -1.63 5.39
CA GLY A 18 -4.32 -2.07 4.56
C GLY A 18 -2.97 -1.50 4.99
N CYS A 19 -2.84 -0.18 5.14
CA CYS A 19 -1.51 0.45 5.31
C CYS A 19 -1.29 1.24 6.61
N GLY A 20 -2.31 1.38 7.46
CA GLY A 20 -2.24 2.22 8.64
C GLY A 20 -1.29 1.68 9.71
N ARG A 21 -0.26 2.45 10.11
CA ARG A 21 0.67 2.05 11.18
C ARG A 21 0.00 1.90 12.56
N SER A 22 -1.14 2.55 12.79
CA SER A 22 -1.86 2.56 14.06
C SER A 22 -3.03 1.57 14.11
N ASN A 23 -3.23 0.75 13.07
CA ASN A 23 -4.24 -0.30 13.08
C ASN A 23 -3.61 -1.65 13.50
N PRO A 24 -3.82 -2.16 14.73
CA PRO A 24 -3.14 -3.37 15.21
C PRO A 24 -3.49 -4.64 14.42
N HIS A 25 -4.57 -4.61 13.63
CA HIS A 25 -5.00 -5.70 12.78
C HIS A 25 -4.73 -5.44 11.29
N GLY A 26 -4.06 -4.34 10.97
CA GLY A 26 -3.83 -3.93 9.60
C GLY A 26 -2.77 -4.79 8.90
N HIS A 27 -2.76 -4.77 7.57
CA HIS A 27 -1.69 -5.39 6.80
C HIS A 27 -0.37 -4.62 6.95
N HIS A 28 -0.43 -3.32 7.26
CA HIS A 28 0.72 -2.42 7.37
C HIS A 28 1.58 -2.35 6.10
N VAL A 29 0.93 -2.34 4.93
CA VAL A 29 1.61 -2.12 3.63
C VAL A 29 2.48 -0.87 3.69
N LYS A 30 3.73 -1.01 3.26
CA LYS A 30 4.72 0.07 3.18
C LYS A 30 5.12 0.30 1.75
N SER A 31 5.11 1.56 1.34
CA SER A 31 5.44 1.97 -0.03
C SER A 31 6.59 2.96 -0.03
N TYR A 32 7.42 2.86 -1.06
CA TYR A 32 8.69 3.57 -1.19
C TYR A 32 8.89 4.02 -2.64
N TRP A 33 9.77 5.00 -2.82
CA TRP A 33 10.29 5.33 -4.15
C TRP A 33 11.30 4.27 -4.61
N ASP A 34 11.21 3.89 -5.88
CA ASP A 34 12.21 3.13 -6.61
C ASP A 34 12.50 3.86 -7.93
N GLY A 35 13.50 4.74 -7.89
CA GLY A 35 13.76 5.69 -8.97
C GLY A 35 12.56 6.60 -9.25
N GLN A 36 11.94 6.42 -10.42
CA GLN A 36 10.77 7.20 -10.87
C GLN A 36 9.43 6.56 -10.52
N GLU A 37 9.44 5.31 -10.04
CA GLU A 37 8.25 4.54 -9.70
C GLU A 37 8.12 4.38 -8.19
N THR A 38 7.00 3.82 -7.76
CA THR A 38 6.74 3.46 -6.37
C THR A 38 6.59 1.95 -6.27
N ILE A 39 7.16 1.36 -5.22
CA ILE A 39 7.04 -0.08 -4.96
C ILE A 39 6.52 -0.33 -3.55
N ALA A 40 5.91 -1.48 -3.33
CA ALA A 40 5.65 -2.06 -2.03
C ALA A 40 6.19 -3.49 -2.01
N ARG A 41 6.55 -3.99 -0.84
CA ARG A 41 6.93 -5.39 -0.66
C ARG A 41 6.04 -6.01 0.39
N PHE A 42 5.47 -7.17 0.10
CA PHE A 42 4.50 -7.79 1.00
C PHE A 42 4.50 -9.31 0.91
N THR A 43 4.63 -9.99 2.05
CA THR A 43 4.46 -11.43 2.14
C THR A 43 3.07 -11.75 2.69
N VAL A 44 2.23 -12.36 1.87
CA VAL A 44 0.85 -12.66 2.23
C VAL A 44 0.79 -13.85 3.20
N ARG A 45 0.10 -13.67 4.33
CA ARG A 45 -0.10 -14.73 5.33
C ARG A 45 -1.01 -15.84 4.78
N PRO A 46 -0.81 -17.11 5.21
CA PRO A 46 -1.60 -18.26 4.75
C PRO A 46 -3.11 -18.11 4.89
N GLU A 47 -3.56 -17.36 5.90
CA GLU A 47 -4.98 -17.10 6.18
C GLU A 47 -5.73 -16.40 5.03
N PHE A 48 -4.99 -15.75 4.13
CA PHE A 48 -5.55 -15.07 2.95
C PHE A 48 -5.47 -15.93 1.69
N SER A 49 -5.46 -17.26 1.82
CA SER A 49 -5.59 -18.16 0.67
C SER A 49 -6.97 -18.04 0.03
N GLY A 50 -7.04 -18.19 -1.29
CA GLY A 50 -8.28 -18.34 -2.04
C GLY A 50 -8.81 -19.77 -1.99
N GLY A 51 -9.62 -20.15 -2.98
CA GLY A 51 -10.16 -21.52 -3.08
C GLY A 51 -9.12 -22.64 -3.20
N VAL A 52 -7.84 -22.30 -3.35
CA VAL A 52 -6.69 -23.22 -3.34
C VAL A 52 -5.68 -22.69 -2.31
N PRO A 53 -5.21 -23.50 -1.34
CA PRO A 53 -4.37 -23.04 -0.23
C PRO A 53 -3.11 -22.26 -0.63
N GLU A 54 -2.50 -22.63 -1.75
CA GLU A 54 -1.23 -22.06 -2.24
C GLU A 54 -1.40 -20.72 -2.98
N HIS A 55 -2.63 -20.29 -3.22
CA HIS A 55 -2.92 -19.08 -4.00
C HIS A 55 -3.61 -18.02 -3.14
N VAL A 56 -3.17 -16.78 -3.28
CA VAL A 56 -3.75 -15.64 -2.56
C VAL A 56 -5.19 -15.36 -3.05
N TYR A 57 -6.10 -15.10 -2.11
CA TYR A 57 -7.45 -14.63 -2.39
C TYR A 57 -7.41 -13.28 -3.13
N GLY A 58 -8.15 -13.15 -4.24
CA GLY A 58 -8.12 -11.96 -5.10
C GLY A 58 -8.42 -10.65 -4.37
N GLY A 59 -9.28 -10.67 -3.35
CA GLY A 59 -9.56 -9.48 -2.53
C GLY A 59 -8.34 -8.98 -1.73
N MET A 60 -7.43 -9.87 -1.33
CA MET A 60 -6.17 -9.49 -0.67
C MET A 60 -5.25 -8.77 -1.66
N VAL A 61 -5.10 -9.29 -2.88
CA VAL A 61 -4.30 -8.62 -3.93
C VAL A 61 -4.87 -7.25 -4.27
N ALA A 62 -6.19 -7.14 -4.45
CA ALA A 62 -6.85 -5.86 -4.69
C ALA A 62 -6.66 -4.87 -3.53
N SER A 63 -6.73 -5.33 -2.28
CA SER A 63 -6.47 -4.52 -1.07
C SER A 63 -5.04 -3.97 -1.03
N LEU A 64 -4.04 -4.79 -1.39
CA LEU A 64 -2.65 -4.36 -1.49
C LEU A 64 -2.48 -3.27 -2.56
N LEU A 65 -3.05 -3.48 -3.76
CA LEU A 65 -2.99 -2.52 -4.87
C LEU A 65 -3.68 -1.20 -4.52
N ASP A 66 -4.85 -1.25 -3.86
CA ASP A 66 -5.58 -0.07 -3.41
C ASP A 66 -4.75 0.79 -2.44
N CYS A 67 -4.23 0.14 -1.40
CA CYS A 67 -3.46 0.83 -0.36
C CYS A 67 -2.10 1.32 -0.84
N HIS A 68 -1.44 0.58 -1.73
CA HIS A 68 -0.22 1.02 -2.40
C HIS A 68 -0.51 2.19 -3.34
N GLY A 69 -1.56 2.10 -4.15
CA GLY A 69 -1.93 3.11 -5.14
C GLY A 69 -2.26 4.47 -4.52
N THR A 70 -3.05 4.49 -3.45
CA THR A 70 -3.37 5.74 -2.74
C THR A 70 -2.15 6.39 -2.08
N ALA A 71 -1.24 5.58 -1.53
CA ALA A 71 0.03 6.08 -0.99
C ALA A 71 0.96 6.63 -2.08
N SER A 72 0.98 5.97 -3.23
CA SER A 72 1.74 6.41 -4.39
C SER A 72 1.19 7.71 -4.95
N ALA A 73 -0.14 7.86 -5.06
CA ALA A 73 -0.78 9.11 -5.45
C ALA A 73 -0.40 10.27 -4.50
N ALA A 74 -0.39 10.03 -3.19
CA ALA A 74 0.10 11.00 -2.22
C ALA A 74 1.57 11.38 -2.49
N ALA A 75 2.45 10.39 -2.61
CA ALA A 75 3.87 10.61 -2.86
C ALA A 75 4.12 11.42 -4.16
N PHE A 76 3.43 11.09 -5.25
CA PHE A 76 3.51 11.84 -6.51
C PHE A 76 2.99 13.27 -6.38
N ALA A 77 1.93 13.51 -5.60
CA ALA A 77 1.45 14.88 -5.35
C ALA A 77 2.48 15.72 -4.58
N TYR A 78 3.11 15.15 -3.56
CA TYR A 78 4.23 15.77 -2.84
C TYR A 78 5.40 16.11 -3.79
N ARG A 79 5.82 15.13 -4.61
CA ARG A 79 6.89 15.33 -5.61
C ARG A 79 6.54 16.43 -6.61
N ALA A 80 5.31 16.45 -7.13
CA ALA A 80 4.84 17.47 -8.08
C ALA A 80 4.79 18.88 -7.47
N ALA A 81 4.52 18.97 -6.16
CA ALA A 81 4.55 20.22 -5.41
C ALA A 81 5.98 20.65 -5.01
N GLY A 82 7.01 19.85 -5.30
CA GLY A 82 8.38 20.09 -4.82
C GLY A 82 8.50 19.99 -3.30
N ARG A 83 7.65 19.17 -2.67
CA ARG A 83 7.54 19.00 -1.22
C ARG A 83 7.94 17.60 -0.79
N GLU A 84 8.42 17.48 0.44
CA GLU A 84 8.74 16.19 1.06
C GLU A 84 7.56 15.67 1.89
N MET A 85 7.35 14.35 1.89
CA MET A 85 6.29 13.75 2.70
C MET A 85 6.62 13.88 4.18
N GLY A 86 5.69 14.45 4.96
CA GLY A 86 5.88 14.69 6.39
C GLY A 86 6.53 16.04 6.70
N ASP A 87 6.65 16.94 5.72
CA ASP A 87 6.92 18.35 5.97
C ASP A 87 5.80 19.03 6.78
N ASP A 88 6.03 20.28 7.20
CA ASP A 88 5.09 21.06 8.02
C ASP A 88 3.92 21.68 7.23
N GLY A 89 3.80 21.38 5.94
CA GLY A 89 2.75 21.95 5.09
C GLY A 89 1.44 21.16 5.13
N GLU A 90 0.49 21.55 4.29
CA GLU A 90 -0.79 20.83 4.20
C GLU A 90 -0.60 19.37 3.80
N PHE A 91 -1.23 18.47 4.54
CA PHE A 91 -1.14 17.03 4.32
C PHE A 91 -1.92 16.60 3.07
N MET A 92 -1.22 16.04 2.08
CA MET A 92 -1.83 15.56 0.84
C MET A 92 -2.14 14.07 0.94
N ARG A 93 -3.43 13.72 0.83
CA ARG A 93 -3.93 12.33 0.80
C ARG A 93 -5.04 12.21 -0.23
N PHE A 94 -5.17 10.99 -0.77
CA PHE A 94 -6.17 10.64 -1.75
C PHE A 94 -7.00 9.46 -1.27
N VAL A 95 -8.22 9.36 -1.79
CA VAL A 95 -9.09 8.20 -1.69
C VAL A 95 -9.30 7.62 -3.07
N THR A 96 -9.44 6.31 -3.15
CA THR A 96 -9.61 5.61 -4.43
C THR A 96 -10.96 5.98 -5.05
N ALA A 97 -10.93 6.57 -6.24
CA ALA A 97 -12.14 6.84 -7.02
C ALA A 97 -12.62 5.59 -7.78
N SER A 98 -11.68 4.80 -8.30
CA SER A 98 -11.93 3.56 -9.03
C SER A 98 -10.72 2.63 -8.94
N LEU A 99 -10.96 1.32 -8.89
CA LEU A 99 -9.92 0.29 -8.96
C LEU A 99 -10.37 -0.81 -9.93
N GLN A 100 -9.59 -1.02 -10.99
CA GLN A 100 -9.77 -2.12 -11.92
C GLN A 100 -8.56 -3.04 -11.84
N VAL A 101 -8.80 -4.34 -11.64
CA VAL A 101 -7.75 -5.35 -11.47
C VAL A 101 -8.01 -6.52 -12.40
N ASP A 102 -7.09 -6.77 -13.32
CA ASP A 102 -7.11 -7.94 -14.19
C ASP A 102 -6.17 -9.02 -13.62
N PHE A 103 -6.74 -10.12 -13.14
CA PHE A 103 -6.00 -11.22 -12.54
C PHE A 103 -5.45 -12.17 -13.60
N LEU A 104 -4.20 -11.93 -14.02
CA LEU A 104 -3.59 -12.65 -15.14
C LEU A 104 -3.14 -14.08 -14.81
N ARG A 105 -2.65 -14.29 -13.58
CA ARG A 105 -2.13 -15.57 -13.09
C ARG A 105 -2.43 -15.73 -11.58
N PRO A 106 -2.54 -16.97 -11.08
CA PRO A 106 -2.63 -17.21 -9.64
C PRO A 106 -1.42 -16.61 -8.90
N THR A 107 -1.68 -15.86 -7.83
CA THR A 107 -0.62 -15.22 -7.02
C THR A 107 -0.18 -16.18 -5.92
N PRO A 108 1.11 -16.52 -5.80
CA PRO A 108 1.60 -17.47 -4.80
C PRO A 108 1.50 -16.90 -3.38
N ILE A 109 1.17 -17.76 -2.42
CA ILE A 109 1.16 -17.42 -0.99
C ILE A 109 2.52 -17.67 -0.34
N GLY A 110 2.83 -16.97 0.75
CA GLY A 110 4.02 -17.24 1.57
C GLY A 110 5.36 -16.79 0.96
N VAL A 111 5.34 -16.15 -0.21
CA VAL A 111 6.52 -15.51 -0.83
C VAL A 111 6.37 -13.99 -0.82
N GLU A 112 7.48 -13.27 -0.91
CA GLU A 112 7.45 -11.81 -1.04
C GLU A 112 6.92 -11.43 -2.43
N LEU A 113 5.86 -10.61 -2.44
CA LEU A 113 5.31 -9.96 -3.62
C LEU A 113 5.91 -8.55 -3.75
N VAL A 114 6.05 -8.09 -4.99
CA VAL A 114 6.46 -6.73 -5.36
C VAL A 114 5.47 -6.17 -6.36
#